data_AF-A0A962ZID0-F1
#
_entry.id   AF-A0A962ZID0-F1
#
_cell.length_a   1.000
_cell.length_b   1.000
_cell.length_c   1.000
_cell.angle_alpha   90.00
_cell.angle_beta   90.00
_cell.angle_gamma   90.00
#
_symmetry.space_group_name_H-M   'P 1'
#
loop_
_entity.id
_entity.type
_entity.pdbx_description
1 polymer ?
#
loop_
_entity_poly.entity_id
_entity_poly.type
_entity_poly.pdbx_seq_one_letter_code
_entity_poly.pdbx_strand_id
1 'polypeptide(L)'
;ARSLGFTLGDICTLVEESESGRSPCATTRQLIEQRLEEVEQRIVELTRLGGRMRSALKAWDDHPDCAGGDERICVLIDSFSNEEVGA
;
A
#
# COMPACT_ATOMS: atom_id res chain seq x y z
N ALA A 1 0.10 8.72 -20.52
CA ALA A 1 -1.08 8.63 -19.65
C ALA A 1 -0.91 7.54 -18.58
N ARG A 2 -0.92 6.25 -18.94
CA ARG A 2 -0.76 5.15 -17.97
C ARG A 2 0.52 5.19 -17.12
N SER A 3 1.63 5.67 -17.69
CA SER A 3 2.91 5.84 -16.98
C SER A 3 2.88 6.87 -15.85
N LEU A 4 1.85 7.73 -15.79
CA LEU A 4 1.68 8.77 -14.78
C LEU A 4 0.63 8.39 -13.73
N GLY A 5 0.22 7.12 -13.67
CA GLY A 5 -0.76 6.65 -12.68
C GLY A 5 -2.22 6.86 -13.06
N PHE A 6 -2.52 7.39 -14.27
CA PHE A 6 -3.90 7.46 -14.75
C PHE A 6 -4.51 6.07 -14.93
N THR A 7 -5.70 5.91 -14.38
CA THR A 7 -6.54 4.72 -14.56
C THR A 7 -7.21 4.74 -15.94
N LEU A 8 -7.83 3.63 -16.33
CA LEU A 8 -8.64 3.60 -17.55
C LEU A 8 -9.85 4.54 -17.44
N GLY A 9 -10.43 4.69 -16.25
CA GLY A 9 -11.52 5.64 -15.99
C GLY A 9 -11.09 7.08 -16.24
N ASP A 10 -9.91 7.48 -15.75
CA ASP A 10 -9.35 8.81 -15.99
C ASP A 10 -9.17 9.07 -17.49
N ILE A 11 -8.65 8.08 -18.22
CA ILE A 11 -8.43 8.20 -19.66
C ILE A 11 -9.76 8.35 -20.40
N CYS A 12 -10.80 7.60 -20.03
CA CYS A 12 -12.14 7.76 -20.61
C CYS A 12 -12.67 9.18 -20.40
N THR A 13 -12.61 9.71 -19.17
CA THR A 13 -13.04 11.08 -18.87
C THR A 13 -12.32 12.13 -19.71
N LEU A 14 -10.99 11.99 -19.87
CA LEU A 14 -10.19 12.92 -20.67
C LEU A 14 -10.53 12.85 -22.17
N VAL A 15 -10.81 11.65 -22.69
CA VAL A 15 -11.23 11.46 -24.08
C VAL A 15 -12.61 12.05 -24.32
N GLU A 16 -13.58 11.77 -23.45
CA GLU A 16 -14.95 12.30 -23.55
C GLU A 16 -14.96 13.85 -23.55
N GLU A 17 -14.14 14.46 -22.70
CA GLU A 17 -14.03 15.92 -22.66
C GLU A 17 -13.42 16.49 -23.95
N SER A 18 -12.39 15.85 -24.49
CA SER A 18 -11.80 16.22 -25.77
C SER A 18 -12.78 16.07 -26.93
N GLU A 19 -13.57 15.00 -26.97
CA GLU A 19 -14.58 14.76 -28.00
C GLU A 19 -15.72 15.78 -27.94
N SER A 20 -15.98 16.36 -26.77
CA SER A 20 -16.94 17.46 -26.60
C SER A 20 -16.43 18.84 -27.07
N GLY A 21 -15.22 18.90 -27.63
CA GLY A 21 -14.59 20.14 -28.13
C GLY A 21 -14.01 21.02 -27.03
N ARG A 22 -13.94 20.54 -25.78
CA ARG A 22 -13.29 21.23 -24.66
C ARG A 22 -11.85 20.74 -24.50
N SER A 23 -10.98 21.60 -23.97
CA SER A 23 -9.60 21.22 -23.67
C SER A 23 -9.55 20.48 -22.33
N PRO A 24 -9.09 19.22 -22.29
CA PRO A 24 -9.05 18.42 -21.07
C PRO A 24 -7.91 18.81 -20.11
N CYS A 25 -7.19 19.91 -20.37
CA CYS A 25 -6.00 20.31 -19.60
C CYS A 25 -6.30 20.58 -18.12
N ALA A 26 -7.47 21.18 -17.81
CA ALA A 26 -7.86 21.45 -16.43
C ALA A 26 -8.13 20.14 -15.67
N THR A 27 -8.95 19.27 -16.27
CA THR A 27 -9.27 17.93 -15.75
C THR A 27 -8.03 17.07 -15.61
N THR A 28 -7.11 17.11 -16.58
CA THR A 28 -5.82 16.39 -16.52
C THR A 28 -5.01 16.81 -15.31
N ARG A 29 -4.94 18.12 -15.01
CA ARG A 29 -4.20 18.65 -13.86
C ARG A 29 -4.81 18.16 -12.54
N GLN A 30 -6.13 18.23 -12.41
CA GLN A 30 -6.82 17.78 -11.20
C GLN A 30 -6.62 16.28 -10.97
N LEU A 31 -6.74 15.48 -12.04
CA LEU A 31 -6.58 14.04 -11.94
C LEU A 31 -5.15 13.65 -11.55
N ILE A 32 -4.11 14.31 -12.10
CA ILE A 32 -2.73 13.97 -11.71
C ILE A 32 -2.43 14.38 -10.26
N GLU A 33 -2.98 15.49 -9.78
CA GLU A 33 -2.86 15.91 -8.37
C GLU A 33 -3.48 14.85 -7.45
N GLN A 34 -4.68 14.37 -7.78
CA GLN A 34 -5.34 13.29 -7.02
C GLN A 34 -4.53 11.98 -7.05
N ARG A 35 -4.05 11.55 -8.23
CA ARG A 35 -3.25 10.32 -8.35
C ARG A 35 -1.92 10.42 -7.60
N LEU A 36 -1.32 11.60 -7.58
CA LEU A 36 -0.10 11.83 -6.80
C LEU A 36 -0.37 11.66 -5.30
N GLU A 37 -1.42 12.30 -4.78
CA GLU A 37 -1.80 12.18 -3.37
C GLU A 37 -2.09 10.71 -2.98
N GLU A 38 -2.85 9.98 -3.81
CA GLU A 38 -3.13 8.56 -3.61
C GLU A 38 -1.85 7.71 -3.54
N VAL A 39 -0.89 7.97 -4.44
CA VAL A 39 0.40 7.28 -4.46
C VAL A 39 1.22 7.62 -3.21
N GLU A 40 1.28 8.88 -2.80
CA GLU A 40 2.01 9.32 -1.61
C GLU A 40 1.44 8.68 -0.34
N GLN A 41 0.12 8.65 -0.19
CA GLN A 41 -0.54 7.95 0.92
C GLN A 41 -0.19 6.45 0.92
N ARG A 42 -0.23 5.81 -0.25
CA ARG A 42 0.11 4.39 -0.36
C ARG A 42 1.57 4.11 0.00
N ILE A 43 2.49 5.00 -0.36
CA ILE A 43 3.90 4.91 0.02
C ILE A 43 4.05 4.96 1.55
N VAL A 44 3.34 5.87 2.23
CA VAL A 44 3.36 5.98 3.69
C VAL A 44 2.87 4.68 4.34
N GLU A 45 1.74 4.14 3.88
CA GLU A 45 1.17 2.89 4.38
C GLU A 45 2.14 1.70 4.21
N LEU A 46 2.70 1.54 3.00
CA LEU A 46 3.61 0.46 2.67
C LEU A 46 4.93 0.58 3.45
N THR A 47 5.41 1.81 3.65
CA THR A 47 6.61 2.06 4.46
C THR A 47 6.38 1.68 5.92
N ARG A 48 5.22 2.03 6.48
CA ARG A 48 4.84 1.65 7.85
C ARG A 48 4.69 0.14 8.00
N LEU A 49 4.05 -0.52 7.03
CA LEU A 49 3.92 -1.98 6.99
C LEU A 49 5.30 -2.65 6.92
N GLY A 50 6.17 -2.18 6.03
CA GLY A 50 7.54 -2.68 5.90
C GLY A 50 8.36 -2.47 7.17
N GLY A 51 8.14 -1.37 7.89
CA GLY A 51 8.70 -1.15 9.22
C GLY A 51 8.30 -2.23 10.22
N ARG A 52 7.01 -2.54 10.32
CA ARG A 52 6.51 -3.62 11.20
C ARG A 52 7.09 -4.98 10.83
N MET A 53 7.13 -5.31 9.54
CA MET A 53 7.72 -6.56 9.05
C MET A 53 9.21 -6.67 9.43
N ARG A 54 9.97 -5.58 9.32
CA ARG A 54 11.38 -5.56 9.70
C ARG A 54 11.59 -5.73 11.20
N SER A 55 10.75 -5.11 12.02
CA SER A 55 10.77 -5.30 13.48
C SER A 55 10.47 -6.75 13.86
N ALA A 56 9.47 -7.35 13.22
CA ALA A 56 9.12 -8.75 13.43
C ALA A 56 10.30 -9.68 13.06
N LEU A 57 10.90 -9.50 11.88
CA LEU A 57 12.08 -10.26 11.47
C LEU A 57 13.24 -10.13 12.46
N LYS A 58 13.49 -8.93 12.99
CA LYS A 58 14.54 -8.72 14.01
C LYS A 58 14.21 -9.43 15.33
N ALA A 59 12.96 -9.41 15.76
CA ALA A 59 12.53 -10.09 16.98
C ALA A 59 12.66 -11.63 16.86
N TRP A 60 12.54 -12.15 15.64
CA TRP A 60 12.64 -13.58 15.36
C TRP A 60 14.06 -14.07 15.08
N ASP A 61 15.03 -13.17 14.86
CA ASP A 61 16.44 -13.52 14.55
C ASP A 61 17.09 -14.39 15.65
N ASP A 62 16.67 -14.18 16.90
CA ASP A 62 17.13 -14.95 18.06
C ASP A 62 16.25 -16.19 18.36
N HIS A 63 15.20 -16.45 17.57
CA HIS A 63 14.29 -17.57 17.78
C HIS A 63 14.67 -18.73 16.84
N PRO A 64 15.09 -19.89 17.36
CA PRO A 64 15.32 -21.05 16.51
C PRO A 64 14.00 -21.42 15.82
N ASP A 65 14.08 -21.70 14.52
CA ASP A 65 13.00 -22.35 13.79
C ASP A 65 12.61 -23.62 14.57
N CYS A 66 11.34 -23.69 14.99
CA CYS A 66 10.76 -24.86 15.66
C CYS A 66 11.38 -25.22 17.03
N ALA A 67 11.44 -24.29 17.98
CA ALA A 67 11.72 -24.62 19.39
C ALA A 67 10.49 -25.25 20.13
N GLY A 68 10.04 -26.43 19.68
CA GLY A 68 9.39 -27.43 20.54
C GLY A 68 7.97 -27.16 21.08
N GLY A 69 7.01 -26.73 20.25
CA GLY A 69 5.58 -26.69 20.60
C GLY A 69 4.71 -27.43 19.57
N ASP A 70 3.55 -27.95 20.00
CA ASP A 70 2.52 -28.66 19.20
C ASP A 70 2.47 -28.14 17.74
N GLU A 71 2.55 -29.05 16.78
CA GLU A 71 2.82 -28.90 15.34
C GLU A 71 1.83 -28.01 14.56
N ARG A 72 0.96 -27.27 15.25
CA ARG A 72 -0.22 -26.60 14.69
C ARG A 72 -0.24 -25.08 14.81
N ILE A 73 0.62 -24.46 15.64
CA ILE A 73 0.65 -22.99 15.78
C ILE A 73 2.08 -22.47 15.67
N CYS A 74 2.31 -21.54 14.74
CA CYS A 74 3.60 -20.89 14.55
C CYS A 74 3.86 -19.85 15.64
N VAL A 75 4.90 -20.07 16.44
CA VAL A 75 5.31 -19.20 17.56
C VAL A 75 5.60 -17.77 17.10
N LEU A 76 6.09 -17.60 15.86
CA LEU A 76 6.39 -16.29 15.28
C LEU A 76 5.13 -15.47 14.98
N ILE A 77 4.03 -16.12 14.61
CA ILE A 77 2.75 -15.46 14.34
C ILE A 77 2.04 -15.14 15.67
N ASP A 78 2.08 -16.05 16.62
CA ASP A 78 1.48 -15.88 17.96
C ASP A 78 2.11 -14.71 18.72
N SER A 79 3.44 -14.54 18.65
CA SER A 79 4.15 -13.42 19.28
C SER A 79 3.71 -12.04 18.76
N PHE A 80 3.27 -11.97 17.50
CA PHE A 80 2.84 -10.72 16.87
C PHE A 80 1.36 -10.40 17.14
N SER A 81 0.49 -11.43 17.25
CA SER A 81 -0.93 -11.25 17.55
C SER A 81 -1.21 -10.76 18.97
N ASN A 82 -0.29 -10.99 19.91
CA ASN A 82 -0.46 -10.59 21.31
C ASN A 82 -0.05 -9.12 21.61
N GLU A 83 0.55 -8.41 20.66
CA GLU A 83 0.92 -6.99 20.80
C GLU A 83 -0.24 -6.02 20.44
N GLU A 84 -1.33 -6.50 19.83
CA GLU A 84 -2.49 -5.66 19.45
C GLU A 84 -3.53 -5.46 20.57
N VAL A 85 -3.28 -5.96 21.80
CA VAL A 85 -4.24 -5.89 22.94
C VAL A 85 -3.72 -5.06 24.13
N GLY A 86 -2.73 -4.19 23.92
CA GLY A 86 -2.14 -3.44 25.04
C GLY A 86 -1.46 -2.12 24.72
N ALA A 87 -2.16 -1.16 24.09
CA ALA A 87 -1.94 0.29 24.25
C ALA A 87 -3.04 1.09 23.55
#